data_AF-A0A7S3S5V5-F1
#
_entry.id   AF-A0A7S3S5V5-F1
#
_cell.length_a   1.000
_cell.length_b   1.000
_cell.length_c   1.000
_cell.angle_alpha   90.00
_cell.angle_beta   90.00
_cell.angle_gamma   90.00
#
_symmetry.space_group_name_H-M   'P 1'
#
loop_
_entity.id
_entity.type
_entity.pdbx_description
1 polymer ?
#
loop_
_entity_poly.entity_id
_entity_poly.type
_entity_poly.pdbx_seq_one_letter_code
_entity_poly.pdbx_strand_id
1 'polypeptide(L)'
;GRSAVSFLAAMSSATFDLQWKEGMVELIDQLELCDPQSSAAARSRIESLDATEQFQHFATLYIRYLQIFRRLEESYDQTVHPQKRRDVRKSLDGVIGRLLELREVLVEKNGGVPFFNLDEVLVDLKLGPEVLEVPVPKYIVEDQGRTLAERERLLDALLKRHASRDEQGEEDPAVQMDIDEALKIIQANERGRQGQQRAEGVKAAREREAWEERRRAAEEEGDEDGPEAAATSLQAAWRGSASRRATALMRDEELVFIGMAPPPPFPKEGDPRLRERQTKARRKQMQMQHEAEYRDALVAQDAVVYETEGPDMKEEMMDQLRDWYIRYREREGKFPDFPPEEVEKPMPGDAAEGAEEKGADAKKDPKKDGKKDGKKGAEDDGEGPPPLPPHFINTMKDSYQEWSDKWQHRDERLNFAQRHDVELVRQSVRPDVELRVRAEVNELIGRELQNLQEEFERAQGKKGKKGMQMASTLGTGLNVAAASPTLVQLRESQAAA
;
A
#
# COMPACT_ATOMS: atom_id res chain seq x y z
N GLY A 1 -27.05 -17.37 -23.08
CA GLY A 1 -25.74 -16.80 -22.72
C GLY A 1 -25.80 -15.29 -22.77
N ARG A 2 -26.06 -14.65 -21.63
CA ARG A 2 -25.77 -13.23 -21.42
C ARG A 2 -24.61 -13.22 -20.43
N SER A 3 -23.40 -13.28 -20.96
CA SER A 3 -22.21 -13.10 -20.14
C SER A 3 -22.24 -11.69 -19.59
N ALA A 4 -22.11 -11.55 -18.28
CA ALA A 4 -22.06 -10.29 -17.58
C ALA A 4 -20.80 -9.55 -18.02
N VAL A 5 -20.92 -8.72 -19.06
CA VAL A 5 -19.93 -7.69 -19.35
C VAL A 5 -20.07 -6.66 -18.25
N SER A 6 -19.18 -6.72 -17.27
CA SER A 6 -19.00 -5.72 -16.24
C SER A 6 -18.86 -4.36 -16.92
N PHE A 7 -19.88 -3.52 -16.82
CA PHE A 7 -19.79 -2.10 -17.12
C PHE A 7 -18.86 -1.47 -16.09
N LEU A 8 -17.56 -1.39 -16.41
CA LEU A 8 -16.59 -0.61 -15.66
C LEU A 8 -16.85 0.88 -15.92
N ALA A 9 -17.91 1.40 -15.31
CA ALA A 9 -18.04 2.82 -15.05
C ALA A 9 -16.86 3.24 -14.18
N ALA A 10 -16.33 4.45 -14.36
CA ALA A 10 -15.28 4.99 -13.49
C ALA A 10 -15.83 5.05 -12.05
N MET A 11 -15.51 4.04 -11.26
CA MET A 11 -16.03 3.83 -9.91
C MET A 11 -15.65 5.03 -9.02
N SER A 12 -16.55 5.50 -8.16
CA SER A 12 -16.27 6.63 -7.26
C SER A 12 -15.39 6.19 -6.08
N SER A 13 -14.80 7.14 -5.34
CA SER A 13 -14.06 6.85 -4.10
C SER A 13 -14.90 6.05 -3.08
N ALA A 14 -16.18 6.38 -2.95
CA ALA A 14 -17.13 5.70 -2.05
C ALA A 14 -17.29 4.20 -2.35
N THR A 15 -17.09 3.75 -3.59
CA THR A 15 -17.17 2.33 -3.92
C THR A 15 -16.04 1.52 -3.26
N PHE A 16 -14.83 2.09 -3.18
CA PHE A 16 -13.68 1.43 -2.57
C PHE A 16 -13.77 1.47 -1.05
N ASP A 17 -14.36 2.52 -0.47
CA ASP A 17 -14.70 2.57 0.94
C ASP A 17 -15.74 1.50 1.30
N LEU A 18 -16.76 1.29 0.45
CA LEU A 18 -17.73 0.22 0.62
C LEU A 18 -17.09 -1.17 0.49
N GLN A 19 -16.26 -1.39 -0.55
CA GLN A 19 -15.51 -2.64 -0.71
C GLN A 19 -14.63 -2.94 0.49
N TRP A 20 -13.95 -1.93 1.05
CA TRP A 20 -13.17 -2.09 2.26
C TRP A 20 -14.06 -2.50 3.44
N LYS A 21 -15.16 -1.78 3.68
CA LYS A 21 -16.12 -2.12 4.74
C LYS A 21 -16.66 -3.54 4.61
N GLU A 22 -17.12 -3.92 3.42
CA GLU A 22 -17.62 -5.27 3.16
C GLU A 22 -16.52 -6.31 3.36
N GLY A 23 -15.29 -6.01 2.94
CA GLY A 23 -14.14 -6.90 3.17
C GLY A 23 -13.80 -7.08 4.66
N MET A 24 -13.90 -6.02 5.47
CA MET A 24 -13.69 -6.11 6.92
C MET A 24 -14.80 -6.89 7.64
N VAL A 25 -16.05 -6.72 7.21
CA VAL A 25 -17.19 -7.50 7.74
C VAL A 25 -17.06 -8.97 7.36
N GLU A 26 -16.77 -9.29 6.10
CA GLU A 26 -16.52 -10.67 5.67
C GLU A 26 -15.32 -11.29 6.40
N LEU A 27 -14.27 -10.51 6.67
CA LEU A 27 -13.10 -10.97 7.41
C LEU A 27 -13.44 -11.39 8.84
N ILE A 28 -14.19 -10.57 9.58
CA ILE A 28 -14.54 -10.91 10.97
C ILE A 28 -15.53 -12.08 11.02
N ASP A 29 -16.52 -12.12 10.12
CA ASP A 29 -17.47 -13.24 10.03
C ASP A 29 -16.73 -14.56 9.77
N GLN A 30 -15.74 -14.54 8.85
CA GLN A 30 -14.92 -15.69 8.53
C GLN A 30 -14.09 -16.16 9.75
N LEU A 31 -13.51 -15.21 10.50
CA LEU A 31 -12.73 -15.51 11.71
C LEU A 31 -13.61 -16.06 12.84
N GLU A 32 -14.79 -15.51 13.07
CA GLU A 32 -15.64 -15.90 14.21
C GLU A 32 -16.42 -17.20 13.94
N LEU A 33 -16.85 -17.43 12.70
CA LEU A 33 -17.79 -18.49 12.37
C LEU A 33 -17.14 -19.72 11.72
N CYS A 34 -16.05 -19.53 10.97
CA CYS A 34 -15.54 -20.57 10.07
C CYS A 34 -14.12 -21.02 10.37
N ASP A 35 -13.31 -20.20 11.03
CA ASP A 35 -11.90 -20.48 11.24
C ASP A 35 -11.64 -21.26 12.57
N PRO A 36 -11.07 -22.48 12.50
CA PRO A 36 -10.88 -23.33 13.67
C PRO A 36 -9.80 -22.85 14.63
N GLN A 37 -8.94 -21.93 14.22
CA GLN A 37 -7.90 -21.40 15.07
C GLN A 37 -8.40 -20.23 15.92
N SER A 38 -9.46 -19.54 15.49
CA SER A 38 -10.12 -18.46 16.24
C SER A 38 -11.43 -18.86 16.91
N SER A 39 -12.15 -19.87 16.41
CA SER A 39 -13.45 -20.29 16.92
C SER A 39 -13.43 -21.72 17.45
N ALA A 40 -13.69 -21.90 18.75
CA ALA A 40 -13.76 -23.22 19.40
C ALA A 40 -14.87 -24.10 18.81
N ALA A 41 -15.98 -23.48 18.38
CA ALA A 41 -17.08 -24.17 17.72
C ALA A 41 -16.72 -24.64 16.30
N ALA A 42 -15.92 -23.88 15.57
CA ALA A 42 -15.39 -24.30 14.27
C ALA A 42 -14.38 -25.44 14.44
N ARG A 43 -13.51 -25.37 15.46
CA ARG A 43 -12.53 -26.43 15.76
C ARG A 43 -13.20 -27.77 16.04
N SER A 44 -14.16 -27.80 16.97
CA SER A 44 -14.86 -29.04 17.32
C SER A 44 -15.65 -29.62 16.15
N ARG A 45 -16.19 -28.76 15.27
CA ARG A 45 -16.84 -29.20 14.04
C ARG A 45 -15.85 -29.91 13.12
N ILE A 46 -14.68 -29.32 12.85
CA ILE A 46 -13.69 -29.88 11.92
C ILE A 46 -13.07 -31.17 12.46
N GLU A 47 -12.79 -31.23 13.77
CA GLU A 47 -12.22 -32.44 14.40
C GLU A 47 -13.15 -33.65 14.27
N SER A 48 -14.46 -33.43 14.12
CA SER A 48 -15.45 -34.50 13.90
C SER A 48 -15.60 -34.95 12.45
N LEU A 49 -14.99 -34.25 11.49
CA LEU A 49 -15.10 -34.54 10.05
C LEU A 49 -14.04 -35.56 9.60
N ASP A 50 -14.31 -36.25 8.49
CA ASP A 50 -13.33 -37.13 7.88
C ASP A 50 -12.17 -36.35 7.20
N ALA A 51 -11.10 -37.02 6.79
CA ALA A 51 -9.93 -36.34 6.20
C ALA A 51 -10.28 -35.58 4.90
N THR A 52 -11.26 -36.07 4.13
CA THR A 52 -11.70 -35.48 2.87
C THR A 52 -12.49 -34.20 3.13
N GLU A 53 -13.46 -34.25 4.05
CA GLU A 53 -14.28 -33.14 4.50
C GLU A 53 -13.45 -32.07 5.20
N GLN A 54 -12.43 -32.47 5.99
CA GLN A 54 -11.46 -31.54 6.55
C GLN A 54 -10.71 -30.79 5.46
N PHE A 55 -10.22 -31.49 4.43
CA PHE A 55 -9.56 -30.86 3.27
C PHE A 55 -10.51 -29.88 2.57
N GLN A 56 -11.75 -30.30 2.27
CA GLN A 56 -12.77 -29.47 1.63
C GLN A 56 -13.11 -28.22 2.47
N HIS A 57 -13.14 -28.33 3.79
CA HIS A 57 -13.34 -27.20 4.69
C HIS A 57 -12.19 -26.19 4.61
N PHE A 58 -10.93 -26.65 4.72
CA PHE A 58 -9.77 -25.76 4.58
C PHE A 58 -9.65 -25.15 3.18
N ALA A 59 -10.06 -25.89 2.15
CA ALA A 59 -10.10 -25.41 0.77
C ALA A 59 -11.14 -24.29 0.60
N THR A 60 -12.31 -24.48 1.20
CA THR A 60 -13.36 -23.45 1.28
C THR A 60 -12.86 -22.21 2.02
N LEU A 61 -12.19 -22.38 3.17
CA LEU A 61 -11.59 -21.28 3.92
C LEU A 61 -10.58 -20.51 3.06
N TYR A 62 -9.66 -21.22 2.41
CA TYR A 62 -8.64 -20.63 1.55
C TYR A 62 -9.26 -19.77 0.43
N ILE A 63 -10.27 -20.29 -0.29
CA ILE A 63 -10.94 -19.54 -1.35
C ILE A 63 -11.65 -18.29 -0.81
N ARG A 64 -12.31 -18.39 0.34
CA ARG A 64 -12.98 -17.24 0.98
C ARG A 64 -11.99 -16.16 1.41
N TYR A 65 -10.88 -16.53 2.05
CA TYR A 65 -9.81 -15.57 2.35
C TYR A 65 -9.19 -14.97 1.09
N LEU A 66 -9.12 -15.72 -0.02
CA LEU A 66 -8.61 -15.22 -1.29
C LEU A 66 -9.55 -14.18 -1.91
N GLN A 67 -10.87 -14.34 -1.75
CA GLN A 67 -11.87 -13.33 -2.13
C GLN A 67 -11.74 -12.06 -1.30
N ILE A 68 -11.58 -12.20 0.03
CA ILE A 68 -11.36 -11.06 0.95
C ILE A 68 -10.07 -10.33 0.56
N PHE A 69 -8.97 -11.08 0.35
CA PHE A 69 -7.69 -10.54 -0.09
C PHE A 69 -7.82 -9.69 -1.35
N ARG A 70 -8.46 -10.20 -2.40
CA ARG A 70 -8.65 -9.45 -3.65
C ARG A 70 -9.44 -8.16 -3.45
N ARG A 71 -10.49 -8.20 -2.63
CA ARG A 71 -11.31 -7.01 -2.35
C ARG A 71 -10.52 -5.96 -1.58
N LEU A 72 -9.75 -6.38 -0.58
CA LEU A 72 -8.87 -5.50 0.18
C LEU A 72 -7.71 -4.97 -0.68
N GLU A 73 -7.21 -5.76 -1.64
CA GLU A 73 -6.13 -5.35 -2.54
C GLU A 73 -6.60 -4.28 -3.52
N GLU A 74 -7.78 -4.48 -4.10
CA GLU A 74 -8.41 -3.49 -4.97
C GLU A 74 -8.74 -2.21 -4.18
N SER A 75 -9.28 -2.32 -2.98
CA SER A 75 -9.58 -1.15 -2.13
C SER A 75 -8.31 -0.40 -1.74
N TYR A 76 -7.24 -1.11 -1.37
CA TYR A 76 -5.92 -0.51 -1.10
C TYR A 76 -5.38 0.25 -2.32
N ASP A 77 -5.35 -0.40 -3.48
CA ASP A 77 -4.78 0.13 -4.71
C ASP A 77 -5.47 1.43 -5.14
N GLN A 78 -6.79 1.49 -4.94
CA GLN A 78 -7.67 2.54 -5.43
C GLN A 78 -8.00 3.63 -4.40
N THR A 79 -7.76 3.39 -3.12
CA THR A 79 -7.92 4.40 -2.06
C THR A 79 -6.83 5.48 -2.18
N VAL A 80 -7.22 6.75 -2.18
CA VAL A 80 -6.27 7.89 -2.22
C VAL A 80 -6.05 8.51 -0.84
N HIS A 81 -6.91 8.19 0.13
CA HIS A 81 -6.79 8.65 1.50
C HIS A 81 -5.58 8.00 2.21
N PRO A 82 -4.61 8.79 2.73
CA PRO A 82 -3.33 8.27 3.21
C PRO A 82 -3.44 7.43 4.50
N GLN A 83 -4.30 7.81 5.46
CA GLN A 83 -4.47 7.03 6.70
C GLN A 83 -5.23 5.71 6.45
N LYS A 84 -6.41 5.76 5.80
CA LYS A 84 -7.14 4.55 5.38
C LYS A 84 -6.26 3.54 4.64
N ARG A 85 -5.45 4.01 3.69
CA ARG A 85 -4.55 3.12 2.92
C ARG A 85 -3.57 2.37 3.83
N ARG A 86 -3.07 3.01 4.90
CA ARG A 86 -2.23 2.34 5.91
C ARG A 86 -3.01 1.28 6.70
N ASP A 87 -4.23 1.61 7.12
CA ASP A 87 -5.07 0.67 7.88
C ASP A 87 -5.53 -0.53 7.03
N VAL A 88 -5.90 -0.31 5.75
CA VAL A 88 -6.19 -1.38 4.78
C VAL A 88 -4.97 -2.30 4.60
N ARG A 89 -3.75 -1.72 4.52
CA ARG A 89 -2.51 -2.50 4.41
C ARG A 89 -2.31 -3.46 5.58
N LYS A 90 -2.60 -3.02 6.81
CA LYS A 90 -2.51 -3.89 8.00
C LYS A 90 -3.42 -5.12 7.87
N SER A 91 -4.68 -4.90 7.46
CA SER A 91 -5.62 -6.00 7.22
C SER A 91 -5.14 -6.91 6.07
N LEU A 92 -4.61 -6.33 4.99
CA LEU A 92 -4.03 -7.10 3.89
C LEU A 92 -2.88 -7.99 4.33
N ASP A 93 -1.93 -7.46 5.09
CA ASP A 93 -0.78 -8.22 5.58
C ASP A 93 -1.23 -9.40 6.47
N GLY A 94 -2.25 -9.18 7.32
CA GLY A 94 -2.88 -10.25 8.11
C GLY A 94 -3.52 -11.33 7.24
N VAL A 95 -4.31 -10.95 6.23
CA VAL A 95 -4.98 -11.91 5.33
C VAL A 95 -3.97 -12.67 4.45
N ILE A 96 -2.91 -12.01 3.97
CA ILE A 96 -1.83 -12.66 3.21
C ILE A 96 -1.16 -13.72 4.07
N GLY A 97 -0.81 -13.38 5.32
CA GLY A 97 -0.24 -14.33 6.25
C GLY A 97 -1.16 -15.52 6.50
N ARG A 98 -2.46 -15.27 6.67
CA ARG A 98 -3.46 -16.33 6.84
C ARG A 98 -3.58 -17.24 5.61
N LEU A 99 -3.53 -16.68 4.41
CA LEU A 99 -3.56 -17.46 3.16
C LEU A 99 -2.36 -18.40 3.05
N LEU A 100 -1.17 -17.97 3.51
CA LEU A 100 0.03 -18.80 3.52
C LEU A 100 -0.09 -19.94 4.54
N GLU A 101 -0.58 -19.65 5.75
CA GLU A 101 -0.86 -20.68 6.77
C GLU A 101 -1.86 -21.73 6.24
N LEU A 102 -2.98 -21.28 5.65
CA LEU A 102 -4.00 -22.18 5.10
C LEU A 102 -3.48 -23.00 3.93
N ARG A 103 -2.63 -22.41 3.09
CA ARG A 103 -1.97 -23.14 2.01
C ARG A 103 -1.09 -24.25 2.57
N GLU A 104 -0.34 -24.01 3.63
CA GLU A 104 0.49 -25.03 4.29
C GLU A 104 -0.37 -26.17 4.84
N VAL A 105 -1.46 -25.86 5.53
CA VAL A 105 -2.44 -26.85 6.03
C VAL A 105 -3.03 -27.69 4.88
N LEU A 106 -3.35 -27.07 3.74
CA LEU A 106 -3.86 -27.79 2.58
C LEU A 106 -2.82 -28.74 1.99
N VAL A 107 -1.55 -28.35 1.95
CA VAL A 107 -0.46 -29.23 1.51
C VAL A 107 -0.32 -30.42 2.46
N GLU A 108 -0.37 -30.20 3.77
CA GLU A 108 -0.32 -31.27 4.77
C GLU A 108 -1.48 -32.27 4.60
N LYS A 109 -2.72 -31.77 4.49
CA LYS A 109 -3.91 -32.59 4.30
C LYS A 109 -3.94 -33.31 2.95
N ASN A 110 -3.23 -32.80 1.95
CA ASN A 110 -3.04 -33.42 0.64
C ASN A 110 -1.81 -34.37 0.59
N GLY A 111 -1.40 -34.93 1.73
CA GLY A 111 -0.29 -35.89 1.81
C GLY A 111 1.08 -35.26 1.50
N GLY A 112 1.24 -33.96 1.74
CA GLY A 112 2.49 -33.21 1.51
C GLY A 112 2.69 -32.74 0.07
N VAL A 113 1.73 -32.96 -0.83
CA VAL A 113 1.85 -32.54 -2.24
C VAL A 113 1.41 -31.08 -2.40
N PRO A 114 2.27 -30.20 -2.95
CA PRO A 114 1.99 -28.75 -3.03
C PRO A 114 0.93 -28.36 -4.07
N PHE A 115 0.49 -29.31 -4.89
CA PHE A 115 -0.54 -29.13 -5.91
C PHE A 115 -1.78 -29.93 -5.53
N PHE A 116 -2.90 -29.23 -5.38
CA PHE A 116 -4.18 -29.80 -4.98
C PHE A 116 -5.31 -29.26 -5.86
N ASN A 117 -6.32 -30.10 -6.10
CA ASN A 117 -7.49 -29.75 -6.92
C ASN A 117 -8.54 -29.04 -6.06
N LEU A 118 -9.08 -27.92 -6.56
CA LEU A 118 -10.11 -27.11 -5.89
C LEU A 118 -11.42 -27.03 -6.70
N ASP A 119 -11.55 -27.80 -7.79
CA ASP A 119 -12.64 -27.71 -8.75
C ASP A 119 -14.00 -28.05 -8.11
N GLU A 120 -14.05 -29.06 -7.26
CA GLU A 120 -15.27 -29.43 -6.53
C GLU A 120 -15.77 -28.29 -5.64
N VAL A 121 -14.85 -27.68 -4.86
CA VAL A 121 -15.16 -26.52 -4.01
C VAL A 121 -15.61 -25.32 -4.85
N LEU A 122 -14.96 -25.08 -5.99
CA LEU A 122 -15.35 -24.01 -6.91
C LEU A 122 -16.75 -24.22 -7.48
N VAL A 123 -17.10 -25.46 -7.84
CA VAL A 123 -18.45 -25.81 -8.32
C VAL A 123 -19.49 -25.58 -7.23
N ASP A 124 -19.22 -26.03 -6.00
CA ASP A 124 -20.11 -25.85 -4.85
C ASP A 124 -20.34 -24.37 -4.52
N LEU A 125 -19.28 -23.56 -4.58
CA LEU A 125 -19.34 -22.11 -4.38
C LEU A 125 -19.85 -21.35 -5.61
N LYS A 126 -20.08 -22.02 -6.75
CA LYS A 126 -20.49 -21.44 -8.03
C LYS A 126 -19.53 -20.36 -8.53
N LEU A 127 -18.24 -20.59 -8.37
CA LEU A 127 -17.16 -19.67 -8.73
C LEU A 127 -16.43 -20.15 -9.99
N GLY A 128 -15.90 -19.19 -10.76
CA GLY A 128 -15.02 -19.48 -11.89
C GLY A 128 -13.56 -19.69 -11.43
N PRO A 129 -12.72 -20.33 -12.27
CA PRO A 129 -11.30 -20.54 -11.98
C PRO A 129 -10.53 -19.23 -11.85
N GLU A 130 -11.05 -18.14 -12.44
CA GLU A 130 -10.53 -16.78 -12.29
C GLU A 130 -10.43 -16.33 -10.83
N VAL A 131 -11.11 -16.98 -9.87
CA VAL A 131 -11.03 -16.68 -8.43
C VAL A 131 -9.73 -17.20 -7.79
N LEU A 132 -9.06 -18.16 -8.41
CA LEU A 132 -7.83 -18.76 -7.88
C LEU A 132 -6.55 -17.98 -8.21
N GLU A 133 -6.60 -17.02 -9.13
CA GLU A 133 -5.44 -16.18 -9.45
C GLU A 133 -5.03 -15.32 -8.23
N VAL A 134 -3.79 -15.40 -7.79
CA VAL A 134 -3.34 -14.57 -6.66
C VAL A 134 -2.74 -13.29 -7.23
N PRO A 135 -3.42 -12.12 -7.13
CA PRO A 135 -2.83 -10.87 -7.58
C PRO A 135 -1.60 -10.52 -6.73
N VAL A 136 -0.59 -9.92 -7.35
CA VAL A 136 0.58 -9.39 -6.65
C VAL A 136 0.19 -8.06 -6.01
N PRO A 137 0.22 -7.92 -4.67
CA PRO A 137 -0.13 -6.68 -4.00
C PRO A 137 0.67 -5.48 -4.52
N LYS A 138 -0.02 -4.41 -4.89
CA LYS A 138 0.63 -3.26 -5.54
C LYS A 138 1.65 -2.55 -4.66
N TYR A 139 1.45 -2.51 -3.34
CA TYR A 139 2.40 -1.88 -2.44
C TYR A 139 3.78 -2.55 -2.43
N ILE A 140 3.86 -3.85 -2.67
CA ILE A 140 5.15 -4.56 -2.74
C ILE A 140 5.97 -4.03 -3.93
N VAL A 141 5.30 -3.78 -5.06
CA VAL A 141 5.92 -3.23 -6.27
C VAL A 141 6.26 -1.76 -6.07
N GLU A 142 5.37 -1.00 -5.44
CA GLU A 142 5.58 0.43 -5.15
C GLU A 142 6.74 0.67 -4.16
N ASP A 143 6.79 -0.09 -3.07
CA ASP A 143 7.85 -0.01 -2.04
C ASP A 143 9.22 -0.33 -2.66
N GLN A 144 9.28 -1.25 -3.63
CA GLN A 144 10.49 -1.62 -4.37
C GLN A 144 10.76 -0.75 -5.60
N GLY A 145 9.94 0.27 -5.86
CA GLY A 145 9.97 1.05 -7.10
C GLY A 145 11.33 1.70 -7.39
N ARG A 146 12.06 2.13 -6.34
CA ARG A 146 13.43 2.67 -6.48
C ARG A 146 14.41 1.59 -6.99
N THR A 147 14.42 0.44 -6.34
CA THR A 147 15.26 -0.71 -6.70
C THR A 147 14.93 -1.21 -8.11
N LEU A 148 13.65 -1.24 -8.48
CA LEU A 148 13.21 -1.63 -9.82
C LEU A 148 13.66 -0.62 -10.87
N ALA A 149 13.53 0.68 -10.61
CA ALA A 149 13.98 1.73 -11.53
C ALA A 149 15.52 1.73 -11.70
N GLU A 150 16.28 1.45 -10.64
CA GLU A 150 17.73 1.28 -10.72
C GLU A 150 18.12 0.07 -11.57
N ARG A 151 17.43 -1.07 -11.39
CA ARG A 151 17.62 -2.28 -12.21
C ARG A 151 17.25 -2.03 -13.67
N GLU A 152 16.17 -1.31 -13.94
CA GLU A 152 15.73 -0.95 -15.29
C GLU A 152 16.78 -0.07 -15.98
N ARG A 153 17.33 0.95 -15.29
CA ARG A 153 18.44 1.76 -15.82
C ARG A 153 19.70 0.94 -16.11
N LEU A 154 20.01 -0.03 -15.25
CA LEU A 154 21.14 -0.93 -15.47
C LEU A 154 20.90 -1.83 -16.69
N LEU A 155 19.70 -2.41 -16.81
CA LEU A 155 19.31 -3.21 -17.96
C LEU A 155 19.35 -2.39 -19.25
N ASP A 156 18.84 -1.16 -19.25
CA ASP A 156 18.92 -0.24 -20.38
C ASP A 156 20.38 0.06 -20.77
N ALA A 157 21.25 0.26 -19.78
CA ALA A 157 22.68 0.48 -20.04
C ALA A 157 23.35 -0.76 -20.63
N LEU A 158 23.02 -1.96 -20.14
CA LEU A 158 23.52 -3.22 -20.68
C LEU A 158 22.98 -3.48 -22.08
N LEU A 159 21.68 -3.27 -22.31
CA LEU A 159 21.05 -3.40 -23.62
C LEU A 159 21.67 -2.42 -24.61
N LYS A 160 21.91 -1.17 -24.25
CA LYS A 160 22.61 -0.21 -25.12
C LYS A 160 24.04 -0.63 -25.41
N ARG A 161 24.76 -1.15 -24.40
CA ARG A 161 26.13 -1.68 -24.56
C ARG A 161 26.19 -2.92 -25.46
N HIS A 162 25.18 -3.78 -25.39
CA HIS A 162 25.10 -4.98 -26.22
C HIS A 162 24.55 -4.69 -27.61
N ALA A 163 23.55 -3.83 -27.75
CA ALA A 163 23.04 -3.36 -29.04
C ALA A 163 24.12 -2.61 -29.83
N SER A 164 24.96 -1.80 -29.17
CA SER A 164 26.13 -1.18 -29.82
C SER A 164 27.25 -2.19 -30.16
N ARG A 165 27.25 -3.37 -29.54
CA ARG A 165 28.12 -4.49 -29.92
C ARG A 165 27.56 -5.25 -31.12
N ASP A 166 26.25 -5.36 -31.24
CA ASP A 166 25.57 -5.95 -32.40
C ASP A 166 25.63 -5.01 -33.61
N GLU A 167 25.63 -3.68 -33.42
CA GLU A 167 25.94 -2.72 -34.50
C GLU A 167 27.41 -2.73 -34.95
N GLN A 168 28.31 -3.27 -34.11
CA GLN A 168 29.73 -3.48 -34.42
C GLN A 168 30.06 -4.93 -34.77
N GLY A 169 29.05 -5.81 -34.76
CA GLY A 169 29.18 -7.25 -34.94
C GLY A 169 28.49 -7.67 -36.22
N GLU A 170 29.32 -8.07 -37.19
CA GLU A 170 28.90 -8.66 -38.47
C GLU A 170 28.10 -7.70 -39.34
N GLU A 171 28.81 -6.93 -40.19
CA GLU A 171 28.35 -6.86 -41.58
C GLU A 171 28.05 -8.31 -41.98
N ASP A 172 26.77 -8.69 -42.00
CA ASP A 172 26.30 -9.92 -42.66
C ASP A 172 27.19 -10.06 -43.88
N PRO A 173 28.00 -11.14 -44.04
CA PRO A 173 28.99 -11.21 -45.08
C PRO A 173 28.22 -10.98 -46.37
N ALA A 174 28.34 -9.75 -46.91
CA ALA A 174 27.39 -9.24 -47.87
C ALA A 174 27.31 -10.31 -48.93
N VAL A 175 26.17 -11.01 -49.03
CA VAL A 175 26.06 -12.21 -49.86
C VAL A 175 26.57 -11.78 -51.21
N GLN A 176 27.79 -12.19 -51.54
CA GLN A 176 28.50 -11.60 -52.67
C GLN A 176 27.76 -12.16 -53.86
N MET A 177 26.85 -11.34 -54.40
CA MET A 177 26.01 -11.74 -55.50
C MET A 177 26.96 -12.12 -56.63
N ASP A 178 26.74 -13.30 -57.19
CA ASP A 178 27.58 -13.77 -58.28
C ASP A 178 27.47 -12.78 -59.45
N ILE A 179 28.56 -12.57 -60.17
CA ILE A 179 28.64 -11.57 -61.25
C ILE A 179 27.56 -11.88 -62.31
N ASP A 180 27.27 -13.16 -62.53
CA ASP A 180 26.22 -13.62 -63.45
C ASP A 180 24.80 -13.30 -62.94
N GLU A 181 24.59 -13.34 -61.63
CA GLU A 181 23.31 -12.96 -61.02
C GLU A 181 23.10 -11.44 -61.12
N ALA A 182 24.14 -10.65 -60.84
CA ALA A 182 24.14 -9.21 -61.05
C ALA A 182 23.81 -8.84 -62.51
N LEU A 183 24.46 -9.51 -63.47
CA LEU A 183 24.22 -9.32 -64.90
C LEU A 183 22.79 -9.66 -65.32
N LYS A 184 22.22 -10.76 -64.82
CA LYS A 184 20.83 -11.14 -65.11
C LYS A 184 19.85 -10.09 -64.59
N ILE A 185 20.05 -9.61 -63.37
CA ILE A 185 19.19 -8.57 -62.77
C ILE A 185 19.28 -7.28 -63.57
N ILE A 186 20.50 -6.82 -63.89
CA ILE A 186 20.71 -5.59 -64.67
C ILE A 186 20.07 -5.71 -66.06
N GLN A 187 20.28 -6.82 -66.76
CA GLN A 187 19.70 -7.02 -68.09
C GLN A 187 18.16 -7.14 -68.06
N ALA A 188 17.60 -7.80 -67.05
CA ALA A 188 16.15 -7.91 -66.89
C ALA A 188 15.53 -6.53 -66.63
N ASN A 189 16.13 -5.75 -65.74
CA ASN A 189 15.69 -4.39 -65.43
C ASN A 189 15.82 -3.46 -66.65
N GLU A 190 16.91 -3.54 -67.40
CA GLU A 190 17.12 -2.72 -68.60
C GLU A 190 16.17 -3.10 -69.74
N ARG A 191 15.91 -4.39 -69.98
CA ARG A 191 14.86 -4.83 -70.91
C ARG A 191 13.49 -4.35 -70.47
N GLY A 192 13.19 -4.40 -69.16
CA GLY A 192 11.96 -3.89 -68.58
C GLY A 192 11.79 -2.39 -68.83
N ARG A 193 12.82 -1.59 -68.53
CA ARG A 193 12.86 -0.14 -68.77
C ARG A 193 12.62 0.19 -70.24
N GLN A 194 13.34 -0.48 -71.15
CA GLN A 194 13.16 -0.28 -72.60
C GLN A 194 11.77 -0.71 -73.09
N GLY A 195 11.20 -1.75 -72.48
CA GLY A 195 9.83 -2.20 -72.76
C GLY A 195 8.81 -1.14 -72.34
N GLN A 196 8.95 -0.57 -71.14
CA GLN A 196 8.10 0.50 -70.65
C GLN A 196 8.19 1.75 -71.52
N GLN A 197 9.40 2.22 -71.87
CA GLN A 197 9.57 3.40 -72.74
C GLN A 197 8.92 3.20 -74.13
N ARG A 198 9.09 2.01 -74.72
CA ARG A 198 8.43 1.69 -76.00
C ARG A 198 6.91 1.65 -75.87
N ALA A 199 6.39 1.01 -74.81
CA ALA A 199 4.95 0.93 -74.56
C ALA A 199 4.35 2.32 -74.33
N GLU A 200 5.03 3.18 -73.58
CA GLU A 200 4.62 4.56 -73.34
C GLU A 200 4.60 5.38 -74.63
N GLY A 201 5.64 5.24 -75.47
CA GLY A 201 5.68 5.87 -76.80
C GLY A 201 4.53 5.44 -77.71
N VAL A 202 4.25 4.12 -77.78
CA VAL A 202 3.12 3.58 -78.57
C VAL A 202 1.78 4.05 -78.01
N LYS A 203 1.62 4.07 -76.69
CA LYS A 203 0.41 4.56 -76.02
C LYS A 203 0.17 6.03 -76.34
N ALA A 204 1.21 6.88 -76.23
CA ALA A 204 1.11 8.29 -76.55
C ALA A 204 0.79 8.54 -78.02
N ALA A 205 1.34 7.76 -78.95
CA ALA A 205 1.01 7.83 -80.37
C ALA A 205 -0.47 7.51 -80.62
N ARG A 206 -0.97 6.40 -80.06
CA ARG A 206 -2.39 6.03 -80.18
C ARG A 206 -3.33 7.06 -79.54
N GLU A 207 -2.97 7.60 -78.39
CA GLU A 207 -3.76 8.63 -77.72
C GLU A 207 -3.80 9.93 -78.53
N ARG A 208 -2.69 10.32 -79.17
CA ARG A 208 -2.63 11.46 -80.11
C ARG A 208 -3.51 11.22 -81.33
N GLU A 209 -3.39 10.05 -81.98
CA GLU A 209 -4.22 9.68 -83.12
C GLU A 209 -5.71 9.70 -82.75
N ALA A 210 -6.09 9.07 -81.63
CA ALA A 210 -7.47 9.06 -81.16
C ALA A 210 -7.97 10.46 -80.73
N TRP A 211 -7.09 11.33 -80.23
CA TRP A 211 -7.44 12.72 -79.93
C TRP A 211 -7.64 13.53 -81.23
N GLU A 212 -6.78 13.36 -82.22
CA GLU A 212 -6.92 14.01 -83.53
C GLU A 212 -8.15 13.53 -84.29
N GLU A 213 -8.47 12.23 -84.24
CA GLU A 213 -9.70 11.66 -84.80
C GLU A 213 -10.94 12.22 -84.09
N ARG A 214 -10.95 12.27 -82.76
CA ARG A 214 -12.05 12.88 -81.99
C ARG A 214 -12.19 14.37 -82.28
N ARG A 215 -11.08 15.10 -82.43
CA ARG A 215 -11.10 16.52 -82.81
C ARG A 215 -11.68 16.70 -84.22
N ARG A 216 -11.26 15.87 -85.19
CA ARG A 216 -11.82 15.89 -86.55
C ARG A 216 -13.31 15.56 -86.55
N ALA A 217 -13.73 14.55 -85.79
CA ALA A 217 -15.14 14.20 -85.64
C ALA A 217 -15.95 15.34 -84.99
N ALA A 218 -15.44 15.99 -83.94
CA ALA A 218 -16.09 17.14 -83.32
C ALA A 218 -16.17 18.37 -84.25
N GLU A 219 -15.15 18.59 -85.09
CA GLU A 219 -15.16 19.63 -86.12
C GLU A 219 -16.16 19.33 -87.26
N GLU A 220 -16.40 18.05 -87.59
CA GLU A 220 -17.35 17.61 -88.62
C GLU A 220 -18.80 17.54 -88.13
N GLU A 221 -19.02 17.16 -86.87
CA GLU A 221 -20.35 16.99 -86.26
C GLU A 221 -20.93 18.32 -85.72
N GLY A 222 -20.08 19.34 -85.55
CA GLY A 222 -20.44 20.58 -84.85
C GLY A 222 -20.65 20.32 -83.35
N ASP A 223 -20.40 21.32 -82.50
CA ASP A 223 -20.60 21.19 -81.04
C ASP A 223 -22.10 21.00 -80.70
N GLU A 224 -22.63 19.79 -80.90
CA GLU A 224 -23.94 19.33 -80.43
C GLU A 224 -23.86 18.68 -79.03
N ASP A 225 -22.69 18.62 -78.40
CA ASP A 225 -22.56 18.24 -76.99
C ASP A 225 -22.84 19.45 -76.09
N GLY A 226 -24.13 19.79 -75.98
CA GLY A 226 -24.61 20.79 -75.04
C GLY A 226 -24.26 20.44 -73.58
N PRO A 227 -24.44 21.37 -72.63
CA PRO A 227 -24.11 21.14 -71.21
C PRO A 227 -24.79 19.90 -70.61
N GLU A 228 -25.88 19.42 -71.20
CA GLU A 228 -26.60 18.21 -70.81
C GLU A 228 -25.83 16.91 -71.12
N ALA A 229 -25.13 16.83 -72.27
CA ALA A 229 -24.30 15.68 -72.62
C ALA A 229 -23.08 15.57 -71.70
N ALA A 230 -22.42 16.72 -71.44
CA ALA A 230 -21.34 16.82 -70.47
C ALA A 230 -21.81 16.45 -69.04
N ALA A 231 -22.99 16.93 -68.61
CA ALA A 231 -23.58 16.56 -67.34
C ALA A 231 -23.85 15.05 -67.24
N THR A 232 -24.30 14.42 -68.32
CA THR A 232 -24.59 12.98 -68.37
C THR A 232 -23.31 12.16 -68.23
N SER A 233 -22.23 12.56 -68.92
CA SER A 233 -20.90 11.96 -68.80
C SER A 233 -20.33 12.10 -67.37
N LEU A 234 -20.43 13.30 -66.79
CA LEU A 234 -20.01 13.56 -65.40
C LEU A 234 -20.79 12.73 -64.38
N GLN A 235 -22.12 12.64 -64.54
CA GLN A 235 -22.95 11.83 -63.66
C GLN A 235 -22.65 10.33 -63.80
N ALA A 236 -22.40 9.84 -65.01
CA ALA A 236 -22.01 8.45 -65.24
C ALA A 236 -20.65 8.14 -64.59
N ALA A 237 -19.67 9.05 -64.76
CA ALA A 237 -18.36 8.94 -64.12
C ALA A 237 -18.47 8.95 -62.59
N TRP A 238 -19.29 9.84 -62.03
CA TRP A 238 -19.54 9.91 -60.59
C TRP A 238 -20.22 8.64 -60.06
N ARG A 239 -21.30 8.16 -60.71
CA ARG A 239 -21.98 6.91 -60.32
C ARG A 239 -21.03 5.72 -60.38
N GLY A 240 -20.19 5.64 -61.42
CA GLY A 240 -19.17 4.62 -61.53
C GLY A 240 -18.11 4.70 -60.42
N SER A 241 -17.66 5.91 -60.07
CA SER A 241 -16.70 6.12 -58.97
C SER A 241 -17.31 5.79 -57.61
N ALA A 242 -18.56 6.21 -57.37
CA ALA A 242 -19.29 5.93 -56.14
C ALA A 242 -19.51 4.43 -55.96
N SER A 243 -19.93 3.74 -57.02
CA SER A 243 -20.10 2.28 -57.03
C SER A 243 -18.78 1.56 -56.75
N ARG A 244 -17.68 1.91 -57.44
CA ARG A 244 -16.37 1.30 -57.19
C ARG A 244 -15.89 1.53 -55.77
N ARG A 245 -16.09 2.73 -55.21
CA ARG A 245 -15.74 3.04 -53.81
C ARG A 245 -16.56 2.21 -52.83
N ALA A 246 -17.87 2.06 -53.08
CA ALA A 246 -18.73 1.20 -52.28
C ALA A 246 -18.31 -0.27 -52.34
N THR A 247 -18.00 -0.79 -53.54
CA THR A 247 -17.52 -2.17 -53.72
C THR A 247 -16.15 -2.39 -53.07
N ALA A 248 -15.24 -1.40 -53.13
CA ALA A 248 -13.95 -1.48 -52.45
C ALA A 248 -14.14 -1.54 -50.93
N LEU A 249 -15.02 -0.70 -50.37
CA LEU A 249 -15.36 -0.75 -48.95
C LEU A 249 -15.96 -2.10 -48.54
N MET A 250 -16.93 -2.61 -49.29
CA MET A 250 -17.53 -3.95 -49.04
C MET A 250 -16.48 -5.05 -49.11
N ARG A 251 -15.52 -4.96 -50.05
CA ARG A 251 -14.41 -5.90 -50.16
C ARG A 251 -13.50 -5.84 -48.93
N ASP A 252 -13.18 -4.64 -48.45
CA ASP A 252 -12.36 -4.46 -47.25
C ASP A 252 -13.08 -4.99 -46.00
N GLU A 253 -14.40 -4.74 -45.88
CA GLU A 253 -15.25 -5.29 -44.82
C GLU A 253 -15.31 -6.82 -44.87
N GLU A 254 -15.44 -7.41 -46.06
CA GLU A 254 -15.45 -8.86 -46.26
C GLU A 254 -14.08 -9.48 -45.93
N LEU A 255 -12.98 -8.82 -46.29
CA LEU A 255 -11.62 -9.26 -45.93
C LEU A 255 -11.43 -9.28 -44.41
N VAL A 256 -11.99 -8.30 -43.70
CA VAL A 256 -12.02 -8.30 -42.22
C VAL A 256 -12.91 -9.42 -41.69
N PHE A 257 -14.10 -9.62 -42.27
CA PHE A 257 -15.05 -10.65 -41.85
C PHE A 257 -14.51 -12.07 -41.99
N ILE A 258 -13.83 -12.36 -43.10
CA ILE A 258 -13.18 -13.66 -43.37
C ILE A 258 -11.86 -13.81 -42.58
N GLY A 259 -11.35 -12.73 -41.97
CA GLY A 259 -10.10 -12.74 -41.18
C GLY A 259 -8.83 -12.67 -42.03
N MET A 260 -8.93 -12.26 -43.30
CA MET A 260 -7.80 -12.01 -44.20
C MET A 260 -7.19 -10.62 -44.03
N ALA A 261 -7.91 -9.70 -43.40
CA ALA A 261 -7.42 -8.40 -42.98
C ALA A 261 -7.69 -8.18 -41.48
N PRO A 262 -6.79 -7.51 -40.74
CA PRO A 262 -7.09 -7.15 -39.36
C PRO A 262 -8.24 -6.14 -39.32
N PRO A 263 -9.15 -6.22 -38.34
CA PRO A 263 -10.18 -5.20 -38.17
C PRO A 263 -9.52 -3.83 -37.94
N PRO A 264 -10.16 -2.72 -38.39
CA PRO A 264 -9.67 -1.40 -38.08
C PRO A 264 -9.54 -1.25 -36.56
N PRO A 265 -8.50 -0.55 -36.06
CA PRO A 265 -8.32 -0.36 -34.63
C PRO A 265 -9.59 0.28 -34.06
N PHE A 266 -10.18 -0.35 -33.04
CA PHE A 266 -11.34 0.19 -32.35
C PHE A 266 -11.09 1.66 -32.00
N PRO A 267 -12.08 2.56 -32.21
CA PRO A 267 -11.96 3.95 -31.79
C PRO A 267 -11.55 3.99 -30.32
N LYS A 268 -10.34 4.50 -30.03
CA LYS A 268 -9.83 4.61 -28.65
C LYS A 268 -10.65 5.61 -27.83
N GLU A 269 -11.40 6.47 -28.51
CA GLU A 269 -12.35 7.41 -27.92
C GLU A 269 -13.58 6.66 -27.41
N GLY A 270 -13.67 6.53 -26.08
CA GLY A 270 -14.80 5.89 -25.41
C GLY A 270 -14.55 4.45 -24.96
N ASP A 271 -13.35 3.88 -25.15
CA ASP A 271 -13.03 2.56 -24.59
C ASP A 271 -13.05 2.60 -23.05
N PRO A 272 -13.97 1.87 -22.38
CA PRO A 272 -14.05 1.86 -20.92
C PRO A 272 -12.75 1.39 -20.27
N ARG A 273 -12.00 0.47 -20.91
CA ARG A 273 -10.72 -0.04 -20.36
C ARG A 273 -9.64 1.03 -20.39
N LEU A 274 -9.58 1.84 -21.45
CA LEU A 274 -8.66 2.96 -21.53
C LEU A 274 -8.99 4.03 -20.49
N ARG A 275 -10.28 4.35 -20.33
CA ARG A 275 -10.76 5.31 -19.33
C ARG A 275 -10.47 4.84 -17.90
N GLU A 276 -10.65 3.55 -17.63
CA GLU A 276 -10.28 2.94 -16.35
C GLU A 276 -8.78 3.07 -16.10
N ARG A 277 -7.93 2.69 -17.06
CA ARG A 277 -6.46 2.82 -16.94
C ARG A 277 -6.03 4.26 -16.67
N GLN A 278 -6.62 5.24 -17.35
CA GLN A 278 -6.37 6.66 -17.10
C GLN A 278 -6.81 7.09 -15.70
N THR A 279 -7.97 6.61 -15.24
CA THR A 279 -8.50 6.90 -13.89
C THR A 279 -7.58 6.33 -12.81
N LYS A 280 -7.13 5.08 -12.97
CA LYS A 280 -6.17 4.43 -12.06
C LYS A 280 -4.85 5.20 -12.02
N ALA A 281 -4.30 5.59 -13.17
CA ALA A 281 -3.08 6.40 -13.24
C ALA A 281 -3.22 7.77 -12.54
N ARG A 282 -4.35 8.45 -12.74
CA ARG A 282 -4.66 9.72 -12.07
C ARG A 282 -4.73 9.55 -10.54
N ARG A 283 -5.30 8.44 -10.05
CA ARG A 283 -5.35 8.13 -8.62
C ARG A 283 -3.97 7.86 -8.02
N LYS A 284 -3.08 7.18 -8.75
CA LYS A 284 -1.68 7.04 -8.33
C LYS A 284 -0.98 8.38 -8.13
N GLN A 285 -1.24 9.34 -9.02
CA GLN A 285 -0.71 10.68 -8.85
C GLN A 285 -1.28 11.38 -7.61
N MET A 286 -2.59 11.28 -7.38
CA MET A 286 -3.24 11.83 -6.17
C MET A 286 -2.72 11.17 -4.88
N GLN A 287 -2.51 9.86 -4.88
CA GLN A 287 -1.93 9.13 -3.74
C GLN A 287 -0.58 9.71 -3.34
N MET A 288 0.31 9.95 -4.30
CA MET A 288 1.61 10.56 -4.02
C MET A 288 1.48 11.97 -3.43
N GLN A 289 0.53 12.77 -3.93
CA GLN A 289 0.29 14.12 -3.43
C GLN A 289 -0.28 14.12 -2.01
N HIS A 290 -1.35 13.37 -1.76
CA HIS A 290 -1.97 13.30 -0.43
C HIS A 290 -1.05 12.69 0.62
N GLU A 291 -0.20 11.75 0.22
CA GLU A 291 0.80 11.16 1.10
C GLU A 291 1.91 12.16 1.46
N ALA A 292 2.31 13.04 0.54
CA ALA A 292 3.22 14.15 0.86
C ALA A 292 2.54 15.16 1.80
N GLU A 293 1.31 15.60 1.49
CA GLU A 293 0.52 16.50 2.34
C GLU A 293 0.32 15.93 3.76
N TYR A 294 0.12 14.61 3.89
CA TYR A 294 0.00 13.95 5.20
C TYR A 294 1.30 13.96 6.01
N ARG A 295 2.46 13.74 5.36
CA ARG A 295 3.77 13.81 6.05
C ARG A 295 4.07 15.22 6.53
N ASP A 296 3.77 16.22 5.72
CA ASP A 296 3.93 17.63 6.11
C ASP A 296 2.99 17.97 7.27
N ALA A 297 1.76 17.44 7.24
CA ALA A 297 0.80 17.62 8.32
C ALA A 297 1.22 16.95 9.64
N LEU A 298 1.90 15.80 9.62
CA LEU A 298 2.45 15.18 10.82
C LEU A 298 3.45 16.11 11.51
N VAL A 299 4.39 16.68 10.77
CA VAL A 299 5.40 17.61 11.33
C VAL A 299 4.75 18.90 11.81
N ALA A 300 3.79 19.43 11.05
CA ALA A 300 3.09 20.65 11.43
C ALA A 300 2.25 20.45 12.70
N GLN A 301 1.52 19.34 12.81
CA GLN A 301 0.70 19.05 13.99
C GLN A 301 1.55 18.69 15.20
N ASP A 302 2.69 18.03 15.02
CA ASP A 302 3.64 17.77 16.11
C ASP A 302 4.09 19.09 16.78
N ALA A 303 4.42 20.11 15.99
CA ALA A 303 4.76 21.44 16.50
C ALA A 303 3.56 22.11 17.19
N VAL A 304 2.38 22.08 16.57
CA VAL A 304 1.16 22.69 17.13
C VAL A 304 0.75 22.05 18.45
N VAL A 305 0.79 20.72 18.57
CA VAL A 305 0.45 20.00 19.80
C VAL A 305 1.46 20.32 20.89
N TYR A 306 2.76 20.36 20.57
CA TYR A 306 3.79 20.75 21.52
C TYR A 306 3.60 22.18 22.05
N GLU A 307 3.23 23.14 21.19
CA GLU A 307 3.02 24.53 21.61
C GLU A 307 1.70 24.75 22.37
N THR A 308 0.64 24.02 22.02
CA THR A 308 -0.71 24.24 22.58
C THR A 308 -1.03 23.34 23.77
N GLU A 309 -0.73 22.04 23.69
CA GLU A 309 -0.99 21.07 24.76
C GLU A 309 0.25 20.80 25.62
N GLY A 310 1.45 21.03 25.09
CA GLY A 310 2.70 20.73 25.80
C GLY A 310 2.83 21.43 27.17
N PRO A 311 2.47 22.72 27.33
CA PRO A 311 2.47 23.37 28.63
C PRO A 311 1.52 22.71 29.64
N ASP A 312 0.30 22.37 29.23
CA ASP A 312 -0.69 21.72 30.09
C ASP A 312 -0.22 20.31 30.50
N MET A 313 0.28 19.52 29.54
CA MET A 313 0.88 18.20 29.79
C MET A 313 2.05 18.31 30.78
N LYS A 314 2.88 19.33 30.63
CA LYS A 314 4.04 19.58 31.49
C LYS A 314 3.61 19.89 32.91
N GLU A 315 2.63 20.78 33.09
CA GLU A 315 2.09 21.12 34.42
C GLU A 315 1.47 19.91 35.10
N GLU A 316 0.63 19.15 34.39
CA GLU A 316 0.00 17.95 34.93
C GLU A 316 1.03 16.89 35.35
N MET A 317 2.04 16.61 34.52
CA MET A 317 3.12 15.68 34.87
C MET A 317 3.98 16.19 36.03
N MET A 318 4.30 17.49 36.07
CA MET A 318 5.05 18.09 37.18
C MET A 318 4.28 17.93 38.49
N ASP A 319 2.97 18.20 38.49
CA ASP A 319 2.14 18.09 39.69
C ASP A 319 2.02 16.63 40.17
N GLN A 320 1.80 15.69 39.25
CA GLN A 320 1.80 14.25 39.58
C GLN A 320 3.14 13.81 40.19
N LEU A 321 4.26 14.27 39.63
CA LEU A 321 5.59 13.87 40.09
C LEU A 321 5.97 14.57 41.42
N ARG A 322 5.51 15.81 41.62
CA ARG A 322 5.61 16.56 42.89
C ARG A 322 4.83 15.89 44.01
N ASP A 323 3.57 15.55 43.76
CA ASP A 323 2.75 14.80 44.69
C ASP A 323 3.39 13.47 45.06
N TRP A 324 3.97 12.78 44.07
CA TRP A 324 4.66 11.52 44.28
C TRP A 324 5.85 11.67 45.24
N TYR A 325 6.79 12.59 44.99
CA TYR A 325 7.96 12.71 45.86
C TYR A 325 7.63 13.32 47.23
N ILE A 326 6.57 14.13 47.35
CA ILE A 326 6.08 14.64 48.65
C ILE A 326 5.57 13.47 49.49
N ARG A 327 4.72 12.61 48.92
CA ARG A 327 4.23 11.40 49.60
C ARG A 327 5.35 10.41 49.93
N TYR A 328 6.35 10.30 49.05
CA TYR A 328 7.55 9.51 49.31
C TYR A 328 8.31 10.03 50.53
N ARG A 329 8.50 11.36 50.62
CA ARG A 329 9.15 12.02 51.75
C ARG A 329 8.38 11.84 53.05
N GLU A 330 7.05 11.94 53.03
CA GLU A 330 6.22 11.72 54.22
C GLU A 330 6.36 10.30 54.78
N ARG A 331 6.62 9.32 53.91
CA ARG A 331 6.81 7.91 54.28
C ARG A 331 8.24 7.58 54.73
N GLU A 332 9.23 7.95 53.93
CA GLU A 332 10.63 7.52 54.10
C GLU A 332 11.51 8.58 54.79
N GLY A 333 10.99 9.81 54.96
CA GLY A 333 11.71 10.92 55.61
C GLY A 333 12.86 11.52 54.78
N LYS A 334 13.11 11.00 53.57
CA LYS A 334 14.12 11.48 52.61
C LYS A 334 13.48 11.67 51.24
N PHE A 335 14.09 12.51 50.40
CA PHE A 335 13.69 12.64 49.01
C PHE A 335 14.17 11.41 48.20
N PRO A 336 13.37 10.96 47.21
CA PRO A 336 13.79 9.89 46.31
C PRO A 336 14.96 10.35 45.43
N ASP A 337 15.77 9.41 44.97
CA ASP A 337 16.84 9.66 44.00
C ASP A 337 16.26 9.65 42.57
N PHE A 338 16.63 10.62 41.74
CA PHE A 338 16.01 10.85 40.44
C PHE A 338 17.05 11.27 39.38
N PRO A 339 17.07 10.65 38.18
CA PRO A 339 16.16 9.61 37.69
C PRO A 339 16.42 8.26 38.38
N PRO A 340 15.40 7.41 38.56
CA PRO A 340 15.65 6.04 39.04
C PRO A 340 16.66 5.36 38.10
N GLU A 341 17.75 4.85 38.67
CA GLU A 341 18.88 4.26 37.94
C GLU A 341 18.50 2.94 37.21
N GLU A 342 17.28 2.45 37.43
CA GLU A 342 16.67 1.35 36.68
C GLU A 342 15.58 1.88 35.74
N VAL A 343 15.94 1.98 34.47
CA VAL A 343 15.01 2.02 33.33
C VAL A 343 14.03 0.84 33.45
N GLU A 344 12.73 1.09 33.19
CA GLU A 344 11.62 0.12 33.14
C GLU A 344 10.99 -0.35 34.45
N LYS A 345 10.34 0.56 35.19
CA LYS A 345 8.96 0.27 35.65
C LYS A 345 8.06 1.47 35.38
N PRO A 346 6.92 1.29 34.69
CA PRO A 346 5.88 2.31 34.70
C PRO A 346 5.48 2.59 36.16
N MET A 347 5.20 3.85 36.44
CA MET A 347 4.66 4.31 37.72
C MET A 347 3.49 3.40 38.15
N PRO A 348 3.41 2.97 39.43
CA PRO A 348 2.26 2.21 39.91
C PRO A 348 1.07 3.17 40.02
N GLY A 349 0.33 3.30 38.92
CA GLY A 349 -0.91 4.06 38.79
C GLY A 349 -1.96 3.36 37.92
N ASP A 350 -1.56 2.53 36.96
CA ASP A 350 -2.49 1.96 35.96
C ASP A 350 -2.75 0.45 36.07
N ALA A 351 -2.39 -0.20 37.18
CA ALA A 351 -2.71 -1.61 37.37
C ALA A 351 -2.93 -1.95 38.85
N ALA A 352 -4.16 -1.74 39.35
CA ALA A 352 -4.83 -2.59 40.36
C ALA A 352 -6.00 -1.85 41.05
N GLU A 353 -7.14 -1.74 40.37
CA GLU A 353 -8.43 -1.90 41.06
C GLU A 353 -8.95 -3.28 40.69
N GLY A 354 -8.78 -4.25 41.60
CA GLY A 354 -9.30 -5.60 41.44
C GLY A 354 -8.36 -6.71 41.91
N ALA A 355 -8.02 -6.73 43.19
CA ALA A 355 -7.76 -7.97 43.92
C ALA A 355 -7.58 -7.67 45.42
N GLU A 356 -8.63 -7.92 46.19
CA GLU A 356 -8.57 -8.07 47.63
C GLU A 356 -7.61 -9.20 48.04
N GLU A 357 -6.74 -8.86 48.99
CA GLU A 357 -6.45 -9.60 50.23
C GLU A 357 -6.51 -11.14 50.21
N LYS A 358 -5.36 -11.79 50.50
CA LYS A 358 -5.16 -12.49 51.78
C LYS A 358 -3.75 -13.06 51.95
N GLY A 359 -3.14 -12.73 53.10
CA GLY A 359 -2.64 -13.75 54.03
C GLY A 359 -1.17 -14.17 53.95
N ALA A 360 -0.32 -13.36 54.59
CA ALA A 360 0.69 -13.74 55.58
C ALA A 360 1.34 -15.15 55.60
N ASP A 361 2.68 -15.12 55.55
CA ASP A 361 3.64 -15.62 56.56
C ASP A 361 4.59 -16.80 56.23
N ALA A 362 5.79 -16.66 56.81
CA ALA A 362 6.83 -17.64 57.14
C ALA A 362 7.88 -18.10 56.08
N LYS A 363 9.02 -17.38 56.10
CA LYS A 363 10.42 -17.86 56.24
C LYS A 363 10.73 -19.36 55.93
N LYS A 364 11.64 -19.61 54.97
CA LYS A 364 12.97 -20.22 55.22
C LYS A 364 13.83 -20.36 53.95
N ASP A 365 15.10 -20.00 54.12
CA ASP A 365 16.24 -20.23 53.22
C ASP A 365 16.54 -21.71 52.89
N PRO A 366 17.40 -21.98 51.88
CA PRO A 366 17.26 -23.08 50.93
C PRO A 366 18.06 -24.34 51.32
N LYS A 367 17.64 -25.50 50.80
CA LYS A 367 18.52 -26.66 50.68
C LYS A 367 18.30 -27.46 49.40
N LYS A 368 19.46 -27.73 48.80
CA LYS A 368 19.81 -28.53 47.64
C LYS A 368 19.67 -30.04 47.93
N ASP A 369 19.87 -30.83 46.87
CA ASP A 369 19.89 -32.31 46.76
C ASP A 369 18.50 -32.94 46.52
N GLY A 370 18.22 -33.77 45.52
CA GLY A 370 19.07 -34.52 44.58
C GLY A 370 18.73 -36.01 44.63
N LYS A 371 17.82 -36.51 43.77
CA LYS A 371 17.66 -37.94 43.33
C LYS A 371 16.42 -38.04 42.44
N LYS A 372 16.51 -38.39 41.14
CA LYS A 372 16.68 -39.72 40.49
C LYS A 372 15.51 -40.71 40.67
N ASP A 373 15.06 -41.17 39.51
CA ASP A 373 14.32 -42.39 39.14
C ASP A 373 12.78 -42.38 39.17
N GLY A 374 12.20 -42.71 38.01
CA GLY A 374 10.77 -42.92 37.83
C GLY A 374 10.34 -43.17 36.37
N LYS A 375 10.92 -44.17 35.69
CA LYS A 375 10.44 -44.65 34.39
C LYS A 375 9.07 -45.35 34.53
N LYS A 376 8.04 -44.76 33.93
CA LYS A 376 6.77 -45.39 33.47
C LYS A 376 6.29 -44.47 32.34
N GLY A 377 6.47 -44.85 31.08
CA GLY A 377 5.59 -45.80 30.42
C GLY A 377 4.29 -45.07 30.03
N ALA A 378 4.36 -44.26 28.97
CA ALA A 378 3.19 -43.68 28.32
C ALA A 378 3.27 -44.08 26.85
N GLU A 379 2.19 -44.69 26.39
CA GLU A 379 1.94 -45.16 25.04
C GLU A 379 2.16 -44.06 24.01
N ASP A 380 2.72 -44.50 22.90
CA ASP A 380 2.82 -43.85 21.61
C ASP A 380 1.40 -43.70 21.04
N ASP A 381 0.69 -42.66 21.46
CA ASP A 381 -0.40 -42.10 20.67
C ASP A 381 0.22 -41.09 19.71
N GLY A 382 0.15 -41.41 18.42
CA GLY A 382 0.66 -40.59 17.34
C GLY A 382 -0.01 -39.23 17.29
N GLU A 383 0.52 -38.27 18.05
CA GLU A 383 0.34 -36.85 17.76
C GLU A 383 1.10 -36.55 16.47
N GLY A 384 0.34 -36.33 15.40
CA GLY A 384 0.83 -35.64 14.22
C GLY A 384 1.48 -34.30 14.60
N PRO A 385 2.23 -33.68 13.67
CA PRO A 385 2.89 -32.41 13.92
C PRO A 385 1.94 -31.43 14.62
N PRO A 386 2.37 -30.71 15.68
CA PRO A 386 1.51 -29.76 16.37
C PRO A 386 0.96 -28.76 15.34
N PRO A 387 -0.34 -28.43 15.38
CA PRO A 387 -0.94 -27.54 14.41
C PRO A 387 -0.17 -26.21 14.39
N LEU A 388 0.19 -25.77 13.18
CA LEU A 388 0.92 -24.53 12.94
C LEU A 388 0.29 -23.38 13.73
N PRO A 389 1.06 -22.60 14.52
CA PRO A 389 0.49 -21.54 15.34
C PRO A 389 -0.18 -20.48 14.45
N PRO A 390 -1.39 -19.99 14.81
CA PRO A 390 -2.04 -18.90 14.10
C PRO A 390 -1.34 -17.57 14.39
N HIS A 391 -0.33 -17.25 13.60
CA HIS A 391 0.46 -16.02 13.80
C HIS A 391 -0.33 -14.78 13.39
N PHE A 392 -1.16 -14.89 12.35
CA PHE A 392 -1.82 -13.73 11.73
C PHE A 392 -3.26 -13.48 12.19
N ILE A 393 -3.85 -14.38 13.00
CA ILE A 393 -5.21 -14.20 13.50
C ILE A 393 -5.35 -12.97 14.38
N ASN A 394 -4.40 -12.76 15.30
CA ASN A 394 -4.42 -11.58 16.16
C ASN A 394 -4.24 -10.31 15.32
N THR A 395 -3.34 -10.33 14.34
CA THR A 395 -3.15 -9.19 13.42
C THR A 395 -4.44 -8.82 12.68
N MET A 396 -5.21 -9.80 12.21
CA MET A 396 -6.50 -9.53 11.54
C MET A 396 -7.57 -9.02 12.51
N LYS A 397 -7.60 -9.51 13.76
CA LYS A 397 -8.52 -9.02 14.80
C LYS A 397 -8.18 -7.58 15.21
N ASP A 398 -6.90 -7.31 15.42
CA ASP A 398 -6.39 -5.99 15.77
C ASP A 398 -6.67 -4.99 14.63
N SER A 399 -6.45 -5.40 13.38
CA SER A 399 -6.74 -4.54 12.22
C SER A 399 -8.24 -4.28 12.05
N TYR A 400 -9.10 -5.25 12.38
CA TYR A 400 -10.54 -5.05 12.44
C TYR A 400 -10.94 -4.08 13.55
N GLN A 401 -10.38 -4.24 14.75
CA GLN A 401 -10.67 -3.36 15.87
C GLN A 401 -10.24 -1.92 15.57
N GLU A 402 -9.03 -1.73 15.05
CA GLU A 402 -8.56 -0.41 14.61
C GLU A 402 -9.48 0.21 13.54
N TRP A 403 -9.95 -0.59 12.58
CA TRP A 403 -10.91 -0.10 11.58
C TRP A 403 -12.26 0.26 12.19
N SER A 404 -12.76 -0.56 13.10
CA SER A 404 -14.01 -0.35 13.82
C SER A 404 -13.98 0.98 14.58
N ASP A 405 -12.92 1.19 15.36
CA ASP A 405 -12.78 2.36 16.22
C ASP A 405 -12.56 3.66 15.43
N LYS A 406 -11.77 3.60 14.35
CA LYS A 406 -11.44 4.79 13.55
C LYS A 406 -12.48 5.13 12.49
N TRP A 407 -13.05 4.14 11.81
CA TRP A 407 -13.71 4.35 10.50
C TRP A 407 -15.16 3.87 10.42
N GLN A 408 -15.60 2.88 11.21
CA GLN A 408 -16.93 2.26 11.02
C GLN A 408 -18.09 3.26 11.17
N HIS A 409 -17.94 4.24 12.06
CA HIS A 409 -18.97 5.25 12.38
C HIS A 409 -18.55 6.69 12.06
N ARG A 410 -17.39 6.90 11.43
CA ARG A 410 -16.88 8.24 11.12
C ARG A 410 -17.61 8.83 9.92
N ASP A 411 -18.14 10.05 10.05
CA ASP A 411 -18.84 10.73 8.95
C ASP A 411 -17.86 11.50 8.07
N GLU A 412 -17.70 11.04 6.83
CA GLU A 412 -16.78 11.63 5.84
C GLU A 412 -17.51 12.33 4.70
N ARG A 413 -18.80 12.66 4.86
CA ARG A 413 -19.59 13.30 3.80
C ARG A 413 -18.98 14.60 3.26
N LEU A 414 -18.14 15.28 4.04
CA LEU A 414 -17.47 16.52 3.63
C LEU A 414 -16.06 16.30 3.04
N ASN A 415 -15.49 15.10 3.17
CA ASN A 415 -14.14 14.76 2.68
C ASN A 415 -14.18 14.13 1.28
N PHE A 416 -14.82 14.79 0.32
CA PHE A 416 -14.88 14.30 -1.07
C PHE A 416 -13.51 14.14 -1.73
N ALA A 417 -12.54 14.97 -1.32
CA ALA A 417 -11.18 14.92 -1.82
C ALA A 417 -10.35 13.77 -1.24
N GLN A 418 -10.84 13.06 -0.21
CA GLN A 418 -10.09 11.99 0.48
C GLN A 418 -8.71 12.46 0.96
N ARG A 419 -8.65 13.66 1.56
CA ARG A 419 -7.45 14.18 2.24
C ARG A 419 -7.34 13.57 3.64
N HIS A 420 -6.18 13.69 4.26
CA HIS A 420 -5.96 13.22 5.62
C HIS A 420 -6.89 13.90 6.63
N ASP A 421 -7.21 13.17 7.69
CA ASP A 421 -7.97 13.66 8.82
C ASP A 421 -7.01 14.26 9.87
N VAL A 422 -7.19 15.55 10.14
CA VAL A 422 -6.33 16.34 11.03
C VAL A 422 -6.42 15.89 12.49
N GLU A 423 -7.60 15.45 12.96
CA GLU A 423 -7.75 14.97 14.34
C GLU A 423 -7.02 13.65 14.54
N LEU A 424 -7.12 12.73 13.57
CA LEU A 424 -6.37 11.48 13.60
C LEU A 424 -4.85 11.74 13.51
N VAL A 425 -4.41 12.75 12.75
CA VAL A 425 -3.00 13.19 12.75
C VAL A 425 -2.60 13.66 14.15
N ARG A 426 -3.40 14.55 14.76
CA ARG A 426 -3.15 15.09 16.11
C ARG A 426 -3.05 13.97 17.15
N GLN A 427 -3.97 13.02 17.13
CA GLN A 427 -3.94 11.85 18.02
C GLN A 427 -2.71 10.98 17.81
N SER A 428 -2.23 10.84 16.57
CA SER A 428 -1.03 10.04 16.29
C SER A 428 0.28 10.67 16.77
N VAL A 429 0.38 12.02 16.78
CA VAL A 429 1.59 12.74 17.22
C VAL A 429 1.60 13.03 18.73
N ARG A 430 0.43 12.99 19.38
CA ARG A 430 0.28 13.31 20.81
C ARG A 430 1.18 12.48 21.73
N PRO A 431 1.30 11.14 21.57
CA PRO A 431 2.20 10.33 22.40
C PRO A 431 3.69 10.71 22.23
N ASP A 432 4.11 11.08 21.02
CA ASP A 432 5.50 11.48 20.77
C ASP A 432 5.82 12.84 21.41
N VAL A 433 4.87 13.77 21.39
CA VAL A 433 4.94 15.04 22.12
C VAL A 433 4.98 14.77 23.63
N GLU A 434 4.11 13.91 24.14
CA GLU A 434 4.03 13.55 25.55
C GLU A 434 5.37 12.97 26.06
N LEU A 435 6.02 12.10 25.27
CA LEU A 435 7.34 11.57 25.60
C LEU A 435 8.42 12.66 25.67
N ARG A 436 8.40 13.63 24.75
CA ARG A 436 9.34 14.78 24.77
C ARG A 436 9.11 15.67 25.98
N VAL A 437 7.84 16.00 26.27
CA VAL A 437 7.46 16.78 27.45
C VAL A 437 7.87 16.04 28.73
N ARG A 438 7.64 14.73 28.80
CA ARG A 438 8.04 13.90 29.93
C ARG A 438 9.54 13.91 30.16
N ALA A 439 10.35 13.89 29.09
CA ALA A 439 11.80 14.00 29.21
C ALA A 439 12.21 15.36 29.83
N GLU A 440 11.60 16.46 29.39
CA GLU A 440 11.85 17.78 29.99
C GLU A 440 11.42 17.87 31.46
N VAL A 441 10.24 17.32 31.78
CA VAL A 441 9.71 17.24 33.15
C VAL A 441 10.66 16.46 34.05
N ASN A 442 11.14 15.31 33.58
CA ASN A 442 12.13 14.51 34.30
C ASN A 442 13.40 15.32 34.58
N GLU A 443 13.95 16.05 33.60
CA GLU A 443 15.11 16.90 33.84
C GLU A 443 14.85 18.00 34.87
N LEU A 444 13.68 18.65 34.80
CA LEU A 444 13.31 19.72 35.73
C LEU A 444 13.15 19.19 37.16
N ILE A 445 12.43 18.07 37.32
CA ILE A 445 12.23 17.43 38.63
C ILE A 445 13.53 16.89 39.20
N GLY A 446 14.42 16.35 38.37
CA GLY A 446 15.76 15.96 38.79
C GLY A 446 16.52 17.14 39.41
N ARG A 447 16.48 18.32 38.78
CA ARG A 447 17.08 19.55 39.33
C ARG A 447 16.37 20.03 40.59
N GLU A 448 15.02 20.00 40.63
CA GLU A 448 14.25 20.37 41.81
C GLU A 448 14.59 19.46 43.02
N LEU A 449 14.68 18.14 42.80
CA LEU A 449 15.02 17.17 43.84
C LEU A 449 16.47 17.30 44.32
N GLN A 450 17.43 17.54 43.43
CA GLN A 450 18.82 17.81 43.83
C GLN A 450 18.90 19.04 44.74
N ASN A 451 18.25 20.15 44.36
CA ASN A 451 18.19 21.35 45.20
C ASN A 451 17.54 21.07 46.57
N LEU A 452 16.43 20.32 46.59
CA LEU A 452 15.73 19.96 47.82
C LEU A 452 16.53 19.02 48.72
N GLN A 453 17.28 18.08 48.13
CA GLN A 453 18.20 17.21 48.85
C GLN A 453 19.35 18.02 49.48
N GLU A 454 19.99 18.91 48.72
CA GLU A 454 21.05 19.80 49.23
C GLU A 454 20.56 20.70 50.39
N GLU A 455 19.36 21.27 50.26
CA GLU A 455 18.74 22.06 51.32
C GLU A 455 18.44 21.23 52.57
N PHE A 456 17.93 20.02 52.39
CA PHE A 456 17.66 19.10 53.49
C PHE A 456 18.93 18.70 54.24
N GLU A 457 20.01 18.37 53.52
CA GLU A 457 21.31 18.07 54.10
C GLU A 457 21.91 19.27 54.84
N ARG A 458 21.81 20.48 54.26
CA ARG A 458 22.23 21.73 54.92
C ARG A 458 21.42 22.02 56.19
N ALA A 459 20.13 21.70 56.22
CA ALA A 459 19.27 21.85 57.39
C ALA A 459 19.59 20.83 58.50
N GLN A 460 19.86 19.57 58.13
CA GLN A 460 20.34 18.52 59.05
C GLN A 460 21.71 18.89 59.66
N GLY A 461 22.66 19.37 58.84
CA GLY A 461 23.97 19.84 59.31
C GLY A 461 23.90 21.03 60.27
N LYS A 462 22.90 21.91 60.15
CA LYS A 462 22.66 23.02 61.08
C LYS A 462 22.02 22.57 62.41
N LYS A 463 21.17 21.52 62.41
CA LYS A 463 20.62 20.94 63.65
C LYS A 463 21.71 20.24 64.49
N GLY A 464 22.71 19.63 63.85
CA GLY A 464 23.86 19.03 64.55
C GLY A 464 24.74 20.05 65.29
N LYS A 465 24.85 21.30 64.81
CA LYS A 465 25.65 22.35 65.46
C LYS A 465 24.97 23.02 66.65
N LYS A 466 23.65 22.94 66.80
CA LYS A 466 22.92 23.52 67.94
C LYS A 466 23.02 22.69 69.24
N GLY A 467 23.54 21.46 69.17
CA GLY A 467 23.80 20.61 70.35
C GLY A 467 25.14 20.86 71.06
N MET A 468 26.03 21.68 70.49
CA MET A 468 27.41 21.89 71.01
C MET A 468 27.67 23.31 71.53
N GLN A 469 26.67 24.20 71.59
CA GLN A 469 26.83 25.55 72.14
C GLN A 469 25.79 25.87 73.21
N MET A 470 25.92 25.20 74.35
CA MET A 470 25.43 25.70 75.65
C MET A 470 26.63 25.89 76.57
N ALA A 471 27.51 26.84 76.22
CA ALA A 471 28.41 27.48 77.17
C ALA A 471 28.92 28.80 76.58
N SER A 472 28.70 29.87 77.35
CA SER A 472 29.29 31.22 77.26
C SER A 472 28.52 32.33 76.51
N THR A 473 28.02 33.23 77.37
CA THR A 473 28.07 34.71 77.27
C THR A 473 27.08 35.49 76.41
N LEU A 474 26.08 36.05 77.11
CA LEU A 474 25.75 37.48 77.25
C LEU A 474 26.17 38.46 76.12
N GLY A 475 25.17 39.17 75.59
CA GLY A 475 25.30 40.59 75.28
C GLY A 475 24.72 41.04 73.93
N THR A 476 23.66 41.87 74.01
CA THR A 476 23.27 42.95 73.06
C THR A 476 22.98 42.57 71.60
N GLY A 477 21.92 42.98 70.89
CA GLY A 477 20.94 44.05 71.02
C GLY A 477 20.50 44.41 69.58
N LEU A 478 19.22 44.78 69.39
CA LEU A 478 18.62 45.45 68.23
C LEU A 478 18.47 44.73 66.86
N ASN A 479 17.29 44.13 66.65
CA ASN A 479 16.12 44.63 65.88
C ASN A 479 16.23 45.21 64.43
N VAL A 480 15.32 44.70 63.57
CA VAL A 480 14.53 45.32 62.46
C VAL A 480 14.92 45.10 60.96
N ALA A 481 13.87 44.70 60.21
CA ALA A 481 13.55 44.84 58.76
C ALA A 481 14.34 43.96 57.74
N ALA A 482 13.69 43.04 57.00
CA ALA A 482 12.66 43.22 55.96
C ALA A 482 13.17 43.92 54.69
N ALA A 483 13.35 43.16 53.60
CA ALA A 483 12.97 43.50 52.22
C ALA A 483 13.65 42.55 51.20
N SER A 484 12.85 41.69 50.54
CA SER A 484 12.95 41.51 49.08
C SER A 484 12.27 42.73 48.43
N PRO A 485 12.61 43.21 47.21
CA PRO A 485 12.60 42.43 45.96
C PRO A 485 13.84 42.74 45.08
N THR A 486 14.07 42.12 43.92
CA THR A 486 13.67 42.69 42.62
C THR A 486 14.02 41.70 41.49
N LEU A 487 12.98 41.30 40.76
CA LEU A 487 12.98 40.79 39.38
C LEU A 487 13.36 41.93 38.42
N VAL A 488 14.08 41.66 37.33
CA VAL A 488 13.91 42.23 35.95
C VAL A 488 15.23 42.31 35.17
N GLN A 489 15.26 41.53 34.08
CA GLN A 489 15.88 41.73 32.76
C GLN A 489 17.41 41.81 32.61
N LEU A 490 17.95 40.79 31.93
CA LEU A 490 18.73 41.05 30.72
C LEU A 490 18.42 39.98 29.66
N ARG A 491 17.65 40.43 28.66
CA ARG A 491 17.52 39.85 27.33
C ARG A 491 18.74 40.30 26.50
N GLU A 492 19.11 39.48 25.53
CA GLU A 492 19.98 39.75 24.36
C GLU A 492 21.44 39.24 24.40
N SER A 493 21.86 38.80 23.21
CA SER A 493 23.10 38.10 22.81
C SER A 493 23.07 36.58 23.11
N GLN A 494 23.20 35.65 22.16
CA GLN A 494 23.79 35.69 20.82
C GLN A 494 23.11 34.68 19.91
N ALA A 495 22.66 35.16 18.75
CA ALA A 495 22.68 34.40 17.51
C ALA A 495 24.08 34.55 16.90
N ALA A 496 24.81 33.45 16.72
CA ALA A 496 25.87 33.23 15.72
C ALA A 496 26.66 31.95 16.04
N ALA A 497 26.20 30.81 15.51
CA ALA A 497 27.01 29.71 14.98
C ALA A 497 26.07 28.73 14.26
#